data_AF-A0A7C6F8B8-F1
#
_entry.id   AF-A0A7C6F8B8-F1
#
_cell.length_a   1.000
_cell.length_b   1.000
_cell.length_c   1.000
_cell.angle_alpha   90.00
_cell.angle_beta   90.00
_cell.angle_gamma   90.00
#
_symmetry.space_group_name_H-M   'P 1'
#
loop_
_entity.id
_entity.type
_entity.pdbx_description
1 polymer ?
#
loop_
_entity_poly.entity_id
_entity_poly.type
_entity_poly.pdbx_seq_one_letter_code
_entity_poly.pdbx_strand_id
1 'polypeptide(L)'
;MKKNGAFENYAGFKDIIEIAHLLNLTATPEKIVETIVNSLCTRLGKRARCAFLEGEELTLKYWAGNHLCPINGIRINQKSIIWEAVKKGEPINITNPSQSNGYVHTLEAPINIKAIIPLSYIDPITNKENKIGALIVDSGVEEIPISKEEFEYLQMIGHLLSAIIGRAHLIKQLMASCQWQEKILLETAHNFRNRIVVIGGMARRIAKLAKDPELVEKAMQLLKEVEALEKHLQDFENYTIKKEE
;
A
#
# COMPACT_ATOMS: atom_id res chain seq x y z
N MET A 1 -20.70 -15.10 45.73
CA MET A 1 -21.13 -14.80 44.34
C MET A 1 -19.89 -14.73 43.46
N LYS A 2 -19.64 -15.78 42.66
CA LYS A 2 -18.60 -15.78 41.63
C LYS A 2 -19.08 -14.88 40.49
N LYS A 3 -18.40 -13.77 40.22
CA LYS A 3 -18.63 -12.98 39.00
C LYS A 3 -18.01 -13.72 37.82
N ASN A 4 -18.83 -13.94 36.81
CA ASN A 4 -18.55 -14.66 35.58
C ASN A 4 -17.47 -13.96 34.76
N GLY A 5 -16.29 -14.58 34.61
CA GLY A 5 -15.24 -14.18 33.65
C GLY A 5 -15.56 -14.51 32.18
N ALA A 6 -16.82 -14.81 31.85
CA ALA A 6 -17.24 -15.22 30.50
C ALA A 6 -17.76 -14.06 29.63
N PHE A 7 -18.14 -12.92 30.23
CA PHE A 7 -18.76 -11.81 29.49
C PHE A 7 -17.76 -10.77 28.93
N GLU A 8 -16.52 -10.70 29.41
CA GLU A 8 -15.50 -9.77 28.88
C GLU A 8 -14.86 -10.26 27.57
N ASN A 9 -14.86 -11.58 27.33
CA ASN A 9 -14.25 -12.17 26.13
C ASN A 9 -15.04 -11.91 24.83
N TYR A 10 -16.35 -11.68 24.90
CA TYR A 10 -17.19 -11.46 23.71
C TYR A 10 -16.91 -10.13 23.00
N ALA A 11 -16.51 -9.10 23.74
CA ALA A 11 -16.21 -7.79 23.15
C ALA A 11 -14.97 -7.83 22.24
N GLY A 12 -13.94 -8.62 22.60
CA GLY A 12 -12.69 -8.71 21.81
C GLY A 12 -12.90 -9.40 20.46
N PHE A 13 -13.72 -10.44 20.43
CA PHE A 13 -14.08 -11.12 19.19
C PHE A 13 -14.90 -10.23 18.25
N LYS A 14 -15.78 -9.37 18.78
CA LYS A 14 -16.58 -8.47 17.95
C LYS A 14 -15.70 -7.47 17.19
N ASP A 15 -14.75 -6.84 17.88
CA ASP A 15 -13.82 -5.89 17.25
C ASP A 15 -12.98 -6.57 16.16
N ILE A 16 -12.48 -7.79 16.42
CA ILE A 16 -11.73 -8.59 15.44
C ILE A 16 -12.58 -8.88 14.21
N ILE A 17 -13.84 -9.28 14.39
CA ILE A 17 -14.77 -9.58 13.28
C ILE A 17 -15.09 -8.32 12.49
N GLU A 18 -15.33 -7.19 13.16
CA GLU A 18 -15.58 -5.91 12.49
C GLU A 18 -14.37 -5.47 11.66
N ILE A 19 -13.16 -5.56 12.22
CA ILE A 19 -11.92 -5.23 11.50
C ILE A 19 -11.66 -6.22 10.35
N ALA A 20 -11.94 -7.50 10.56
CA ALA A 20 -11.88 -8.49 9.50
C ALA A 20 -12.91 -8.21 8.39
N HIS A 21 -14.08 -7.64 8.72
CA HIS A 21 -15.03 -7.20 7.71
C HIS A 21 -14.52 -5.99 6.92
N LEU A 22 -13.77 -5.07 7.55
CA LEU A 22 -13.09 -3.97 6.88
C LEU A 22 -12.03 -4.45 5.88
N LEU A 23 -11.46 -5.65 6.05
CA LEU A 23 -10.69 -6.27 4.97
C LEU A 23 -11.55 -6.36 3.71
N ASN A 24 -12.81 -6.77 3.75
CA ASN A 24 -13.55 -6.98 2.50
C ASN A 24 -14.05 -5.68 1.82
N LEU A 25 -13.89 -4.52 2.47
CA LEU A 25 -14.34 -3.24 1.95
C LEU A 25 -13.24 -2.52 1.16
N THR A 26 -13.62 -1.87 0.05
CA THR A 26 -12.77 -1.00 -0.77
C THR A 26 -12.56 0.38 -0.12
N ALA A 27 -12.43 0.43 1.20
CA ALA A 27 -12.21 1.68 1.90
C ALA A 27 -10.74 2.13 1.79
N THR A 28 -10.54 3.45 1.79
CA THR A 28 -9.24 4.11 1.94
C THR A 28 -8.55 3.57 3.21
N PRO A 29 -7.38 2.90 3.10
CA PRO A 29 -6.67 2.28 4.23
C PRO A 29 -6.48 3.23 5.41
N GLU A 30 -6.29 4.51 5.14
CA GLU A 30 -6.07 5.57 6.11
C GLU A 30 -7.24 5.68 7.10
N LYS A 31 -8.48 5.71 6.60
CA LYS A 31 -9.68 5.77 7.45
C LYS A 31 -9.87 4.51 8.29
N ILE A 32 -9.49 3.36 7.74
CA ILE A 32 -9.55 2.10 8.48
C ILE A 32 -8.53 2.11 9.63
N VAL A 33 -7.29 2.54 9.36
CA VAL A 33 -6.25 2.69 10.39
C VAL A 33 -6.72 3.64 11.49
N GLU A 34 -7.28 4.79 11.15
CA GLU A 34 -7.85 5.73 12.13
C GLU A 34 -8.94 5.08 12.99
N THR A 35 -9.87 4.37 12.35
CA THR A 35 -10.98 3.68 13.04
C THR A 35 -10.43 2.64 14.03
N ILE A 36 -9.45 1.84 13.62
CA ILE A 36 -8.83 0.81 14.45
C ILE A 36 -8.09 1.44 15.63
N VAL A 37 -7.27 2.47 15.38
CA VAL A 37 -6.50 3.15 16.42
C VAL A 37 -7.43 3.79 17.47
N ASN A 38 -8.55 4.39 17.04
CA ASN A 38 -9.57 4.92 17.97
C ASN A 38 -10.28 3.83 18.78
N SER A 39 -10.62 2.70 18.14
CA SER A 39 -11.23 1.55 18.81
C SER A 39 -10.30 0.97 19.88
N LEU A 40 -9.02 0.75 19.54
CA LEU A 40 -7.99 0.30 20.47
C LEU A 40 -7.84 1.25 21.67
N CYS A 41 -7.86 2.56 21.43
CA CYS A 41 -7.76 3.56 22.48
C CYS A 41 -8.92 3.46 23.47
N THR A 42 -10.15 3.33 22.94
CA THR A 42 -11.36 3.18 23.75
C THR A 42 -11.35 1.88 24.54
N ARG A 43 -10.98 0.77 23.90
CA ARG A 43 -11.00 -0.57 24.48
C ARG A 43 -9.98 -0.75 25.60
N LEU A 44 -8.74 -0.34 25.36
CA LEU A 44 -7.64 -0.60 26.29
C LEU A 44 -7.55 0.45 27.40
N GLY A 45 -8.28 1.56 27.28
CA GLY A 45 -8.12 2.75 28.13
C GLY A 45 -6.71 3.35 28.03
N LYS A 46 -5.98 3.05 26.96
CA LYS A 46 -4.59 3.43 26.71
C LYS A 46 -4.52 4.18 25.39
N ARG A 47 -3.43 4.89 25.12
CA ARG A 47 -3.23 5.57 23.84
C ARG A 47 -2.74 4.56 22.81
N ALA A 48 -3.22 4.68 21.59
CA ALA A 48 -2.80 3.83 20.47
C ALA A 48 -2.30 4.71 19.33
N ARG A 49 -1.26 4.26 18.63
CA ARG A 49 -0.67 4.97 17.48
C ARG A 49 -0.19 4.01 16.41
N CYS A 50 -0.19 4.45 15.16
CA CYS A 50 0.44 3.73 14.05
C CYS A 50 1.52 4.60 13.41
N ALA A 51 2.67 3.97 13.18
CA ALA A 51 3.76 4.52 12.39
C ALA A 51 3.99 3.68 11.14
N PHE A 52 4.29 4.32 10.02
CA PHE A 52 4.49 3.66 8.73
C PHE A 52 5.83 4.01 8.11
N LEU A 53 6.41 3.04 7.41
CA LEU A 53 7.64 3.19 6.65
C LEU A 53 7.35 3.90 5.33
N GLU A 54 7.99 5.04 5.15
CA GLU A 54 7.92 5.91 3.98
C GLU A 54 9.34 6.07 3.43
N GLY A 55 9.69 5.20 2.48
CA GLY A 55 11.07 5.05 2.04
C GLY A 55 11.91 4.45 3.17
N GLU A 56 12.93 5.19 3.62
CA GLU A 56 13.83 4.78 4.71
C GLU A 56 13.45 5.37 6.07
N GLU A 57 12.32 6.08 6.15
CA GLU A 57 11.88 6.78 7.37
C GLU A 57 10.61 6.15 7.94
N LEU A 58 10.57 5.92 9.26
CA LEU A 58 9.37 5.51 9.98
C LEU A 58 8.70 6.77 10.52
N THR A 59 7.49 7.04 10.03
CA THR A 59 6.73 8.25 10.36
C THR A 59 5.49 7.88 11.16
N LEU A 60 5.36 8.45 12.35
CA LEU A 60 4.17 8.36 13.18
C LEU A 60 3.08 9.25 12.57
N LYS A 61 1.98 8.66 12.10
CA LYS A 61 0.92 9.40 11.37
C LYS A 61 -0.44 9.36 12.04
N TYR A 62 -0.80 8.23 12.64
CA TYR A 62 -2.12 8.03 13.22
C TYR A 62 -2.00 7.85 14.71
N TRP A 63 -2.88 8.49 15.46
CA TRP A 63 -2.95 8.32 16.89
C TRP A 63 -4.34 8.57 17.44
N ALA A 64 -4.61 7.99 18.61
CA ALA A 64 -5.81 8.24 19.39
C ALA A 64 -5.44 8.43 20.86
N GLY A 65 -6.17 9.32 21.53
CA GLY A 65 -5.92 9.76 22.90
C GLY A 65 -5.50 11.23 23.00
N ASN A 66 -5.19 11.67 24.22
CA ASN A 66 -4.93 13.08 24.54
C ASN A 66 -3.57 13.57 24.01
N HIS A 67 -3.48 13.97 22.73
CA HIS A 67 -2.45 14.86 22.12
C HIS A 67 -2.83 15.18 20.65
N LEU A 68 -2.40 16.33 20.09
CA LEU A 68 -2.66 16.75 18.69
C LEU A 68 -1.57 16.29 17.71
N CYS A 69 -1.93 15.50 16.68
CA CYS A 69 -0.96 14.97 15.71
C CYS A 69 -0.60 16.10 14.76
N PRO A 70 0.68 16.41 14.54
CA PRO A 70 1.05 17.25 13.41
C PRO A 70 0.52 16.63 12.13
N ILE A 71 -0.06 17.44 11.24
CA ILE A 71 -0.67 16.99 9.98
C ILE A 71 0.33 16.17 9.12
N ASN A 72 1.63 16.47 9.23
CA ASN A 72 2.69 15.81 8.48
C ASN A 72 3.25 14.55 9.17
N GLY A 73 2.75 14.22 10.36
CA GLY A 73 3.31 13.16 11.20
C GLY A 73 4.64 13.55 11.87
N ILE A 74 5.21 12.61 12.61
CA ILE A 74 6.47 12.80 13.35
C ILE A 74 7.42 11.67 12.97
N ARG A 75 8.63 12.03 12.50
CA ARG A 75 9.67 11.07 12.20
C ARG A 75 10.16 10.39 13.48
N ILE A 76 10.11 9.07 13.51
CA ILE A 76 10.60 8.27 14.62
C ILE A 76 12.12 8.22 14.62
N ASN A 77 12.71 8.43 15.79
CA ASN A 77 14.14 8.34 15.99
C ASN A 77 14.63 6.92 15.68
N GLN A 78 15.66 6.78 14.84
CA GLN A 78 16.21 5.49 14.43
C GLN A 78 16.83 4.69 15.59
N LYS A 79 17.19 5.36 16.69
CA LYS A 79 17.68 4.74 17.93
C LYS A 79 16.55 4.47 18.94
N SER A 80 15.29 4.53 18.52
CA SER A 80 14.14 4.22 19.38
C SER A 80 13.87 2.71 19.44
N ILE A 81 13.23 2.27 20.53
CA ILE A 81 12.77 0.89 20.69
C ILE A 81 11.73 0.49 19.62
N ILE A 82 10.97 1.46 19.11
CA ILE A 82 10.00 1.25 18.02
C ILE A 82 10.75 0.86 16.75
N TRP A 83 11.82 1.58 16.43
CA TRP A 83 12.64 1.29 15.25
C TRP A 83 13.25 -0.11 15.33
N GLU A 84 13.76 -0.48 16.50
CA GLU A 84 14.34 -1.80 16.74
C GLU A 84 13.30 -2.92 16.57
N ALA A 85 12.08 -2.73 17.09
CA ALA A 85 10.98 -3.68 16.91
C ALA A 85 10.64 -3.89 15.43
N VAL A 86 10.50 -2.80 14.66
CA VAL A 86 10.23 -2.87 13.21
C VAL A 86 11.38 -3.57 12.49
N LYS A 87 12.63 -3.24 12.84
CA LYS A 87 13.82 -3.82 12.21
C LYS A 87 13.93 -5.32 12.49
N LYS A 88 13.58 -5.79 13.68
CA LYS A 88 13.59 -7.23 14.01
C LYS A 88 12.35 -7.97 13.51
N GLY A 89 11.21 -7.30 13.41
CA GLY A 89 9.92 -7.93 13.12
C GLY A 89 9.31 -8.64 14.33
N GLU A 90 9.82 -8.40 15.53
CA GLU A 90 9.38 -9.07 16.75
C GLU A 90 8.49 -8.16 17.61
N PRO A 91 7.28 -8.61 18.01
CA PRO A 91 6.43 -7.90 18.95
C PRO A 91 7.10 -7.72 20.32
N ILE A 92 6.97 -6.54 20.91
CA ILE A 92 7.55 -6.21 22.22
C ILE A 92 6.43 -5.84 23.19
N ASN A 93 6.34 -6.56 24.32
CA ASN A 93 5.55 -6.18 25.48
C ASN A 93 6.48 -5.64 26.57
N ILE A 94 6.34 -4.36 26.92
CA ILE A 94 7.14 -3.65 27.92
C ILE A 94 6.38 -3.68 29.23
N THR A 95 6.75 -4.62 30.09
CA THR A 95 6.15 -4.79 31.42
C THR A 95 7.00 -4.14 32.51
N ASN A 96 8.29 -3.94 32.26
CA ASN A 96 9.22 -3.23 33.14
C ASN A 96 9.85 -2.02 32.41
N PRO A 97 9.79 -0.79 32.99
CA PRO A 97 10.40 0.40 32.42
C PRO A 97 11.88 0.26 32.03
N SER A 98 12.64 -0.61 32.71
CA SER A 98 14.06 -0.80 32.39
C SER A 98 14.30 -1.41 31.01
N GLN A 99 13.29 -2.05 30.40
CA GLN A 99 13.40 -2.67 29.07
C GLN A 99 13.51 -1.62 27.95
N SER A 100 13.06 -0.38 28.19
CA SER A 100 13.26 0.74 27.27
C SER A 100 14.53 1.54 27.56
N ASN A 101 15.32 1.18 28.57
CA ASN A 101 16.56 1.89 28.89
C ASN A 101 17.56 1.80 27.73
N GLY A 102 18.18 2.94 27.41
CA GLY A 102 19.17 3.04 26.33
C GLY A 102 18.59 3.38 24.95
N TYR A 103 17.27 3.41 24.81
CA TYR A 103 16.61 3.89 23.59
C TYR A 103 16.26 5.37 23.67
N VAL A 104 16.28 6.05 22.53
CA VAL A 104 15.92 7.46 22.43
C VAL A 104 14.43 7.59 22.11
N HIS A 105 13.67 8.27 22.97
CA HIS A 105 12.26 8.58 22.72
C HIS A 105 12.14 9.64 21.63
N THR A 106 11.14 9.48 20.77
CA THR A 106 10.86 10.43 19.67
C THR A 106 10.08 11.66 20.14
N LEU A 107 9.23 11.48 21.15
CA LEU A 107 8.31 12.50 21.63
C LEU A 107 8.85 13.07 22.94
N GLU A 108 8.74 14.39 23.11
CA GLU A 108 9.28 15.12 24.26
C GLU A 108 8.45 14.94 25.55
N ALA A 109 7.15 14.65 25.41
CA ALA A 109 6.27 14.37 26.53
C ALA A 109 6.58 12.99 27.15
N PRO A 110 6.34 12.79 28.47
CA PRO A 110 6.52 11.49 29.11
C PRO A 110 5.54 10.48 28.51
N ILE A 111 6.07 9.62 27.64
CA ILE A 111 5.32 8.58 26.95
C ILE A 111 5.93 7.24 27.33
N ASN A 112 5.23 6.55 28.22
CA ASN A 112 5.56 5.19 28.63
C ASN A 112 5.00 4.20 27.62
N ILE A 113 5.81 3.81 26.64
CA ILE A 113 5.46 2.77 25.66
C ILE A 113 5.24 1.45 26.41
N LYS A 114 4.16 0.75 26.10
CA LYS A 114 3.77 -0.52 26.72
C LYS A 114 3.77 -1.69 25.75
N ALA A 115 3.38 -1.48 24.50
CA ALA A 115 3.48 -2.51 23.47
C ALA A 115 3.86 -1.92 22.12
N ILE A 116 4.58 -2.73 21.35
CA ILE A 116 4.96 -2.44 19.97
C ILE A 116 4.72 -3.71 19.17
N ILE A 117 3.84 -3.62 18.17
CA ILE A 117 3.52 -4.70 17.24
C ILE A 117 4.05 -4.28 15.86
N PRO A 118 5.16 -4.87 15.39
CA PRO A 118 5.63 -4.67 14.02
C PRO A 118 4.54 -5.08 13.02
N LEU A 119 4.46 -4.31 11.94
CA LEU A 119 3.53 -4.54 10.85
C LEU A 119 4.33 -4.91 9.61
N SER A 120 3.98 -6.04 9.00
CA SER A 120 4.62 -6.55 7.79
C SER A 120 3.69 -7.43 6.97
N TYR A 121 3.93 -7.53 5.67
CA TYR A 121 3.21 -8.46 4.81
C TYR A 121 4.20 -9.19 3.89
N ILE A 122 3.83 -10.39 3.44
CA ILE A 122 4.61 -11.15 2.47
C ILE A 122 4.20 -10.70 1.07
N ASP A 123 5.18 -10.26 0.29
CA ASP A 123 4.99 -9.99 -1.12
C ASP A 123 4.72 -11.29 -1.88
N PRO A 124 3.57 -11.47 -2.54
CA PRO A 124 3.23 -12.72 -3.21
C PRO A 124 4.09 -12.97 -4.47
N ILE A 125 4.75 -11.95 -5.03
CA ILE A 125 5.59 -12.07 -6.22
C ILE A 125 7.01 -12.45 -5.82
N THR A 126 7.57 -11.75 -4.83
CA THR A 126 8.99 -11.95 -4.44
C THR A 126 9.17 -12.93 -3.28
N ASN A 127 8.09 -13.31 -2.60
CA ASN A 127 8.08 -14.08 -1.36
C ASN A 127 8.96 -13.47 -0.25
N LYS A 128 9.16 -12.14 -0.30
CA LYS A 128 9.91 -11.40 0.71
C LYS A 128 8.95 -10.74 1.67
N GLU A 129 9.35 -10.71 2.94
CA GLU A 129 8.65 -9.92 3.95
C GLU A 129 8.94 -8.43 3.74
N ASN A 130 7.88 -7.66 3.50
CA ASN A 130 7.92 -6.21 3.44
C ASN A 130 7.46 -5.65 4.78
N LYS A 131 8.38 -4.96 5.46
CA LYS A 131 8.08 -4.19 6.67
C LYS A 131 7.34 -2.93 6.28
N ILE A 132 6.21 -2.67 6.92
CA ILE A 132 5.37 -1.52 6.63
C ILE A 132 5.30 -0.54 7.80
N GLY A 133 5.56 -0.96 9.03
CA GLY A 133 5.51 -0.04 10.17
C GLY A 133 5.33 -0.71 11.52
N ALA A 134 4.69 -0.01 12.46
CA ALA A 134 4.37 -0.51 13.79
C ALA A 134 3.05 0.06 14.32
N LEU A 135 2.28 -0.80 15.00
CA LEU A 135 1.24 -0.41 15.95
C LEU A 135 1.89 -0.25 17.34
N ILE A 136 1.62 0.86 18.00
CA ILE A 136 2.24 1.26 19.26
C ILE A 136 1.13 1.55 20.26
N VAL A 137 1.25 1.01 21.47
CA VAL A 137 0.37 1.33 22.59
C VAL A 137 1.20 1.88 23.74
N ASP A 138 0.77 2.99 24.31
CA ASP A 138 1.36 3.61 25.48
C ASP A 138 0.30 4.03 26.49
N SER A 139 0.68 4.01 27.76
CA SER A 139 -0.19 4.42 28.87
C SER A 139 -0.03 5.89 29.22
N GLY A 140 0.80 6.64 28.48
CA GLY A 140 1.09 8.02 28.85
C GLY A 140 1.86 8.15 30.14
N VAL A 141 1.26 8.83 31.12
CA VAL A 141 1.82 9.03 32.48
C VAL A 141 1.46 7.85 33.40
N GLU A 142 0.41 7.09 33.08
CA GLU A 142 0.05 5.91 33.86
C GLU A 142 1.08 4.79 33.65
N GLU A 143 1.28 3.91 34.64
CA GLU A 143 2.27 2.84 34.56
C GLU A 143 1.69 1.45 34.29
N ILE A 144 0.37 1.34 34.14
CA ILE A 144 -0.35 0.06 33.99
C ILE A 144 0.21 -0.72 32.78
N PRO A 145 0.81 -1.90 33.01
CA PRO A 145 1.29 -2.77 31.93
C PRO A 145 0.15 -3.31 31.05
N ILE A 146 0.50 -3.81 29.88
CA ILE A 146 -0.42 -4.56 29.02
C ILE A 146 -0.39 -6.03 29.44
N SER A 147 -1.57 -6.61 29.69
CA SER A 147 -1.70 -8.02 30.06
C SER A 147 -1.26 -8.93 28.90
N LYS A 148 -1.03 -10.21 29.19
CA LYS A 148 -0.68 -11.18 28.13
C LYS A 148 -1.82 -11.30 27.11
N GLU A 149 -3.05 -11.36 27.59
CA GLU A 149 -4.26 -11.48 26.76
C GLU A 149 -4.48 -10.22 25.91
N GLU A 150 -4.30 -9.02 26.49
CA GLU A 150 -4.34 -7.76 25.75
C GLU A 150 -3.24 -7.71 24.67
N PHE A 151 -2.05 -8.23 24.98
CA PHE A 151 -0.93 -8.27 24.04
C PHE A 151 -1.16 -9.28 22.89
N GLU A 152 -1.74 -10.45 23.16
CA GLU A 152 -2.15 -11.41 22.14
C GLU A 152 -3.25 -10.82 21.23
N TYR A 153 -4.21 -10.10 21.82
CA TYR A 153 -5.21 -9.34 21.06
C TYR A 153 -4.56 -8.30 20.15
N LEU A 154 -3.61 -7.50 20.66
CA LEU A 154 -2.90 -6.50 19.86
C LEU A 154 -2.11 -7.12 18.70
N GLN A 155 -1.50 -8.29 18.89
CA GLN A 155 -0.84 -9.03 17.81
C GLN A 155 -1.84 -9.43 16.72
N MET A 156 -3.03 -9.91 17.09
CA MET A 156 -4.08 -10.22 16.12
C MET A 156 -4.53 -8.99 15.32
N ILE A 157 -4.73 -7.85 16.01
CA ILE A 157 -5.05 -6.59 15.34
C ILE A 157 -3.91 -6.13 14.42
N GLY A 158 -2.65 -6.30 14.84
CA GLY A 158 -1.48 -6.02 14.01
C GLY A 158 -1.43 -6.85 12.74
N HIS A 159 -1.76 -8.15 12.81
CA HIS A 159 -1.87 -9.00 11.61
C HIS A 159 -2.97 -8.52 10.65
N LEU A 160 -4.14 -8.15 11.18
CA LEU A 160 -5.24 -7.65 10.35
C LEU A 160 -4.88 -6.31 9.70
N LEU A 161 -4.30 -5.38 10.45
CA LEU A 161 -3.78 -4.11 9.92
C LEU A 161 -2.75 -4.35 8.82
N SER A 162 -1.86 -5.31 9.03
CA SER A 162 -0.83 -5.64 8.05
C SER A 162 -1.42 -6.19 6.75
N ALA A 163 -2.45 -7.02 6.84
CA ALA A 163 -3.17 -7.52 5.68
C ALA A 163 -3.91 -6.41 4.91
N ILE A 164 -4.58 -5.48 5.62
CA ILE A 164 -5.29 -4.34 5.02
C ILE A 164 -4.31 -3.46 4.22
N ILE A 165 -3.20 -3.09 4.86
CA ILE A 165 -2.21 -2.18 4.27
C ILE A 165 -1.41 -2.87 3.18
N GLY A 166 -0.99 -4.12 3.40
CA GLY A 166 -0.30 -4.93 2.40
C GLY A 166 -1.13 -5.08 1.13
N ARG A 167 -2.43 -5.37 1.26
CA ARG A 167 -3.32 -5.40 0.08
C ARG A 167 -3.39 -4.06 -0.63
N ALA A 168 -3.55 -2.97 0.10
CA ALA A 168 -3.61 -1.64 -0.51
C ALA A 168 -2.34 -1.30 -1.29
N HIS A 169 -1.18 -1.69 -0.75
CA HIS A 169 0.09 -1.56 -1.44
C HIS A 169 0.14 -2.40 -2.73
N LEU A 170 -0.30 -3.66 -2.68
CA LEU A 170 -0.35 -4.54 -3.86
C LEU A 170 -1.32 -4.03 -4.93
N ILE A 171 -2.48 -3.51 -4.55
CA ILE A 171 -3.43 -2.88 -5.48
C ILE A 171 -2.77 -1.67 -6.16
N LYS A 172 -2.06 -0.82 -5.39
CA LYS A 172 -1.35 0.33 -5.95
C LYS A 172 -0.26 -0.08 -6.94
N GLN A 173 0.51 -1.13 -6.63
CA GLN A 173 1.50 -1.68 -7.55
C GLN A 173 0.85 -2.21 -8.84
N LEU A 174 -0.27 -2.93 -8.72
CA LEU A 174 -1.02 -3.44 -9.87
C LEU A 174 -1.52 -2.29 -10.76
N MET A 175 -2.13 -1.27 -10.18
CA MET A 175 -2.59 -0.09 -10.92
C MET A 175 -1.45 0.61 -11.65
N ALA A 176 -0.30 0.80 -10.99
CA ALA A 176 0.88 1.41 -11.61
C ALA A 176 1.41 0.57 -12.78
N SER A 177 1.42 -0.77 -12.64
CA SER A 177 1.81 -1.68 -13.73
C SER A 177 0.85 -1.60 -14.92
N CYS A 178 -0.46 -1.55 -14.68
CA CYS A 178 -1.46 -1.40 -15.74
C CYS A 178 -1.28 -0.08 -16.51
N GLN A 179 -1.14 1.03 -15.78
CA GLN A 179 -0.88 2.35 -16.38
C GLN A 179 0.40 2.38 -17.21
N TRP A 180 1.45 1.69 -16.74
CA TRP A 180 2.70 1.59 -17.47
C TRP A 180 2.56 0.77 -18.76
N GLN A 181 1.84 -0.36 -18.71
CA GLN A 181 1.56 -1.17 -19.90
C GLN A 181 0.75 -0.38 -20.94
N GLU A 182 -0.28 0.34 -20.49
CA GLU A 182 -1.10 1.21 -21.33
C GLU A 182 -0.25 2.28 -22.03
N LYS A 183 0.61 2.96 -21.29
CA LYS A 183 1.54 3.94 -21.85
C LYS A 183 2.41 3.34 -22.96
N ILE A 184 2.99 2.17 -22.76
CA ILE A 184 3.82 1.49 -23.77
C ILE A 184 3.00 1.13 -25.01
N LEU A 185 1.78 0.63 -24.83
CA LEU A 185 0.91 0.28 -25.95
C LEU A 185 0.59 1.51 -26.80
N LEU A 186 0.24 2.64 -26.17
CA LEU A 186 -0.04 3.90 -26.86
C LEU A 186 1.19 4.46 -27.59
N GLU A 187 2.36 4.46 -26.93
CA GLU A 187 3.61 4.89 -27.57
C GLU A 187 3.98 3.99 -28.76
N THR A 188 3.77 2.69 -28.64
CA THR A 188 4.03 1.71 -29.70
C THR A 188 3.07 1.92 -30.88
N ALA A 189 1.77 2.11 -30.63
CA ALA A 189 0.78 2.39 -31.67
C ALA A 189 1.13 3.68 -32.44
N HIS A 190 1.48 4.75 -31.73
CA HIS A 190 1.91 6.00 -32.34
C HIS A 190 3.15 5.82 -33.23
N ASN A 191 4.13 5.05 -32.78
CA ASN A 191 5.34 4.75 -33.55
C ASN A 191 5.03 3.94 -34.83
N PHE A 192 4.11 2.98 -34.75
CA PHE A 192 3.64 2.24 -35.94
C PHE A 192 2.91 3.16 -36.91
N ARG A 193 1.96 3.99 -36.43
CA ARG A 193 1.22 4.94 -37.25
C ARG A 193 2.17 5.83 -38.04
N ASN A 194 3.17 6.43 -37.38
CA ASN A 194 4.13 7.31 -38.04
C ASN A 194 4.91 6.59 -39.16
N ARG A 195 5.36 5.36 -38.91
CA ARG A 195 6.08 4.57 -39.91
C ARG A 195 5.20 4.18 -41.09
N ILE A 196 3.97 3.73 -40.82
CA ILE A 196 2.98 3.35 -41.84
C ILE A 196 2.66 4.55 -42.74
N VAL A 197 2.42 5.73 -42.16
CA VAL A 197 2.18 6.98 -42.91
C VAL A 197 3.36 7.33 -43.82
N VAL A 198 4.60 7.21 -43.33
CA VAL A 198 5.80 7.48 -44.13
C VAL A 198 5.92 6.48 -45.29
N ILE A 199 5.73 5.19 -45.04
CA ILE A 199 5.78 4.14 -46.07
C ILE A 199 4.71 4.38 -47.13
N GLY A 200 3.46 4.63 -46.71
CA GLY A 200 2.35 4.95 -47.62
C GLY A 200 2.62 6.21 -48.45
N GLY A 201 3.18 7.24 -47.84
CA GLY A 201 3.59 8.47 -48.52
C GLY A 201 4.67 8.23 -49.58
N MET A 202 5.68 7.41 -49.28
CA MET A 202 6.73 7.02 -50.24
C MET A 202 6.17 6.16 -51.37
N ALA A 203 5.40 5.12 -51.06
CA ALA A 203 4.77 4.24 -52.04
C ALA A 203 3.90 5.03 -53.04
N ARG A 204 3.11 5.98 -52.53
CA ARG A 204 2.28 6.88 -53.35
C ARG A 204 3.11 7.79 -54.27
N ARG A 205 4.28 8.26 -53.81
CA ARG A 205 5.20 9.04 -54.65
C ARG A 205 5.82 8.18 -55.74
N ILE A 206 6.25 6.96 -55.42
CA ILE A 206 6.83 6.02 -56.39
C ILE A 206 5.79 5.69 -57.48
N ALA A 207 4.56 5.32 -57.10
CA ALA A 207 3.49 5.01 -58.05
C ALA A 207 3.16 6.17 -59.00
N LYS A 208 3.32 7.43 -58.55
CA LYS A 208 3.06 8.63 -59.38
C LYS A 208 4.23 9.02 -60.30
N LEU A 209 5.46 8.77 -59.89
CA LEU A 209 6.67 9.29 -60.55
C LEU A 209 7.40 8.23 -61.40
N ALA A 210 7.18 6.94 -61.11
CA ALA A 210 7.81 5.86 -61.85
C ALA A 210 7.24 5.75 -63.27
N LYS A 211 8.14 5.53 -64.24
CA LYS A 211 7.79 5.26 -65.64
C LYS A 211 7.78 3.76 -65.97
N ASP A 212 8.43 2.96 -65.12
CA ASP A 212 8.50 1.52 -65.23
C ASP A 212 7.19 0.89 -64.68
N PRO A 213 6.41 0.18 -65.51
CA PRO A 213 5.16 -0.46 -65.09
C PRO A 213 5.33 -1.42 -63.91
N GLU A 214 6.46 -2.14 -63.81
CA GLU A 214 6.69 -3.11 -62.74
C GLU A 214 6.87 -2.42 -61.38
N LEU A 215 7.59 -1.29 -61.37
CA LEU A 215 7.75 -0.46 -60.17
C LEU A 215 6.43 0.19 -59.74
N VAL A 216 5.59 0.61 -60.68
CA VAL A 216 4.26 1.14 -60.39
C VAL A 216 3.38 0.05 -59.75
N GLU A 217 3.37 -1.16 -60.30
CA GLU A 217 2.60 -2.29 -59.77
C GLU A 217 3.03 -2.64 -58.34
N LYS A 218 4.34 -2.77 -58.10
CA LYS A 218 4.88 -3.04 -56.75
C LYS A 218 4.54 -1.93 -55.76
N ALA A 219 4.59 -0.66 -56.18
CA ALA A 219 4.21 0.47 -55.33
C ALA A 219 2.71 0.45 -54.99
N MET A 220 1.85 0.07 -55.94
CA MET A 220 0.41 -0.09 -55.70
C MET A 220 0.10 -1.29 -54.80
N GLN A 221 0.87 -2.37 -54.90
CA GLN A 221 0.76 -3.51 -53.97
C GLN A 221 1.15 -3.10 -52.54
N LEU A 222 2.26 -2.36 -52.38
CA LEU A 222 2.68 -1.83 -51.09
C LEU A 222 1.63 -0.89 -50.47
N LEU A 223 0.94 -0.08 -51.29
CA LEU A 223 -0.17 0.76 -50.81
C LEU A 223 -1.32 -0.07 -50.24
N LYS A 224 -1.70 -1.19 -50.87
CA LYS A 224 -2.73 -2.09 -50.34
C LYS A 224 -2.32 -2.72 -49.01
N GLU A 225 -1.04 -3.08 -48.86
CA GLU A 225 -0.52 -3.60 -47.59
C GLU A 225 -0.52 -2.53 -46.49
N VAL A 226 -0.17 -1.29 -46.83
CA VAL A 226 -0.26 -0.14 -45.92
C VAL A 226 -1.70 0.08 -45.47
N GLU A 227 -2.68 0.08 -46.37
CA GLU A 227 -4.10 0.23 -46.02
C GLU A 227 -4.59 -0.89 -45.07
N ALA A 228 -4.16 -2.13 -45.29
CA ALA A 228 -4.47 -3.24 -44.39
C ALA A 228 -3.82 -3.05 -43.00
N LEU A 229 -2.58 -2.58 -42.95
CA LEU A 229 -1.88 -2.28 -41.70
C LEU A 229 -2.51 -1.10 -40.95
N GLU A 230 -2.95 -0.04 -41.65
CA GLU A 230 -3.68 1.08 -41.04
C GLU A 230 -4.98 0.59 -40.39
N LYS A 231 -5.71 -0.32 -41.05
CA LYS A 231 -6.93 -0.91 -40.50
C LYS A 231 -6.63 -1.74 -39.23
N HIS A 232 -5.63 -2.61 -39.27
CA HIS A 232 -5.25 -3.40 -38.09
C HIS A 232 -4.80 -2.52 -36.92
N LEU A 233 -4.07 -1.45 -37.19
CA LEU A 233 -3.66 -0.50 -36.16
C LEU A 233 -4.85 0.25 -35.57
N GLN A 234 -5.80 0.66 -36.41
CA GLN A 234 -7.04 1.30 -35.95
C GLN A 234 -7.86 0.36 -35.05
N ASP A 235 -8.00 -0.92 -35.44
CA ASP A 235 -8.69 -1.92 -34.63
C ASP A 235 -7.98 -2.11 -33.28
N PHE A 236 -6.65 -2.20 -33.28
CA PHE A 236 -5.84 -2.29 -32.06
C PHE A 236 -6.02 -1.09 -31.12
N GLU A 237 -6.03 0.14 -31.65
CA GLU A 237 -6.25 1.34 -30.85
C GLU A 237 -7.66 1.38 -30.25
N ASN A 238 -8.67 0.99 -31.03
CA ASN A 238 -10.06 0.91 -30.57
C ASN A 238 -10.24 -0.08 -29.40
N TYR A 239 -9.51 -1.21 -29.41
CA TYR A 239 -9.50 -2.16 -28.29
C TYR A 239 -8.88 -1.57 -27.01
N THR A 240 -7.95 -0.64 -27.17
CA THR A 240 -7.23 -0.02 -26.06
C THR A 240 -8.07 1.08 -25.41
N ILE A 241 -8.79 1.86 -26.22
CA ILE A 241 -9.68 2.96 -25.77
C ILE A 241 -10.96 2.42 -25.10
N LYS A 242 -11.55 1.32 -25.59
CA LYS A 242 -12.79 0.76 -25.01
C LYS A 242 -12.66 0.19 -23.59
N LYS A 243 -11.45 0.12 -23.02
CA LYS A 243 -11.25 -0.25 -21.61
C LYS A 243 -11.43 0.93 -20.64
N GLU A 244 -11.55 2.16 -21.14
CA GLU A 244 -11.67 3.38 -20.33
C GLU A 244 -13.13 3.83 -20.04
N GLU A 245 -14.14 3.18 -20.66
CA GLU A 245 -15.59 3.40 -20.40
C GLU A 245 -16.20 2.31 -19.50
#